data_AF-A0A7W1PXE7-F1
#
_entry.id   AF-A0A7W1PXE7-F1
#
_cell.length_a   1.000
_cell.length_b   1.000
_cell.length_c   1.000
_cell.angle_alpha   90.00
_cell.angle_beta   90.00
_cell.angle_gamma   90.00
#
_symmetry.space_group_name_H-M   'P 1'
#
loop_
_entity.id
_entity.type
_entity.pdbx_description
1 polymer ?
#
loop_
_entity_poly.entity_id
_entity_poly.type
_entity_poly.pdbx_seq_one_letter_code
_entity_poly.pdbx_strand_id
1 'polypeptide(L)'
;NPNSGFFVLGGVGFLQHKVRIENPGNASPQIFGEYKKGYDRLTNGISTSQFIGYMFLSNNRLLNFFGGVEFVQGFTQNRRFNYDNMDYDHTQRLDLLTGIKVGWVFPLYKKVPLKYYYY
;
A
#
# COMPACT_ATOMS: atom_id res chain seq x y z
N ASN A 1 10.22 -8.71 -27.27
CA ASN A 1 10.25 -10.01 -26.57
C ASN A 1 8.80 -10.41 -26.33
N PRO A 2 8.31 -11.55 -26.84
CA PRO A 2 6.90 -11.96 -26.71
C PRO A 2 6.43 -12.12 -25.26
N ASN A 3 7.35 -12.26 -24.30
CA ASN A 3 7.01 -12.41 -22.88
C ASN A 3 6.95 -11.06 -22.12
N SER A 4 7.34 -9.95 -22.76
CA SER A 4 7.20 -8.61 -22.18
C SER A 4 5.86 -8.00 -22.57
N GLY A 5 5.19 -7.31 -21.65
CA GLY A 5 3.89 -6.75 -21.94
C GLY A 5 3.31 -5.89 -20.83
N PHE A 6 2.22 -5.21 -21.18
CA PHE A 6 1.38 -4.50 -20.23
C PHE A 6 0.55 -5.50 -19.41
N PHE A 7 0.35 -5.17 -18.16
CA PHE A 7 -0.54 -5.90 -17.27
C PHE A 7 -1.26 -4.94 -16.33
N VAL A 8 -2.44 -5.37 -15.91
CA VAL A 8 -3.27 -4.63 -14.96
C VAL A 8 -3.58 -5.55 -13.79
N LEU A 9 -3.45 -5.04 -12.57
CA LEU A 9 -3.85 -5.74 -11.36
C LEU A 9 -4.93 -4.92 -10.66
N GLY A 10 -5.94 -5.60 -10.15
CA GLY A 10 -6.98 -5.01 -9.31
C GLY A 10 -7.07 -5.76 -7.99
N GLY A 11 -7.35 -5.05 -6.91
CA GLY A 11 -7.49 -5.64 -5.58
C GLY A 11 -8.49 -4.88 -4.70
N VAL A 12 -8.97 -5.56 -3.67
CA VAL A 12 -9.77 -4.97 -2.59
C VAL A 12 -8.97 -5.14 -1.30
N GLY A 13 -9.02 -4.14 -0.43
CA GLY A 13 -8.29 -4.10 0.82
C GLY A 13 -9.03 -3.31 1.91
N PHE A 14 -8.30 -3.05 2.99
CA PHE A 14 -8.77 -2.23 4.09
C PHE A 14 -7.72 -1.14 4.34
N LEU A 15 -8.14 0.12 4.32
CA LEU A 15 -7.29 1.26 4.55
C LEU A 15 -7.58 1.85 5.93
N GLN A 16 -6.54 2.04 6.74
CA GLN A 16 -6.61 2.70 8.02
C GLN A 16 -5.46 3.68 8.16
N HIS A 17 -5.76 4.91 8.55
CA HIS A 17 -4.76 5.94 8.79
C HIS A 17 -5.11 6.75 10.05
N LYS A 18 -4.09 7.34 10.66
CA LYS A 18 -4.22 8.21 11.84
C LYS A 18 -3.16 9.31 11.82
N VAL A 19 -3.46 10.44 12.43
CA VAL A 19 -2.51 11.53 12.63
C VAL A 19 -1.59 11.18 13.80
N ARG A 20 -0.28 11.20 13.55
CA ARG A 20 0.72 11.00 14.61
C ARG A 20 0.94 12.32 15.34
N ILE A 21 0.48 12.40 16.59
CA ILE A 21 0.70 13.55 17.47
C ILE A 21 1.90 13.27 18.38
N GLU A 22 2.87 14.17 18.43
CA GLU A 22 4.02 14.12 19.33
C GLU A 22 4.02 15.35 20.22
N ASN A 23 4.32 15.18 21.51
CA ASN A 23 4.33 16.24 22.51
C ASN A 23 5.63 16.16 23.35
N PRO A 24 6.76 16.61 22.78
CA PRO A 24 8.04 16.58 23.49
C PRO A 24 7.96 17.43 24.76
N GLY A 25 8.38 16.86 25.90
CA GLY A 25 8.33 17.54 27.20
C GLY A 25 6.94 17.59 27.87
N ASN A 26 5.91 16.94 27.30
CA ASN A 26 4.55 16.89 27.85
C ASN A 26 3.94 18.27 28.17
N ALA A 27 4.34 19.30 27.43
CA ALA A 27 3.94 20.68 27.70
C ALA A 27 2.43 20.94 27.49
N SER A 28 1.77 20.13 26.65
CA SER A 28 0.32 20.20 26.45
C SER A 28 -0.43 19.02 27.10
N PRO A 29 -1.09 19.21 28.27
CA PRO A 29 -1.82 18.14 28.96
C PRO A 29 -3.07 17.67 28.18
N GLN A 30 -3.61 18.51 27.28
CA GLN A 30 -4.82 18.20 26.50
C GLN A 30 -4.62 17.09 25.45
N ILE A 31 -3.36 16.79 25.10
CA ILE A 31 -2.99 15.73 24.14
C ILE A 31 -2.14 14.64 24.81
N PHE A 32 -2.16 14.59 26.14
CA PHE A 32 -1.40 13.63 26.92
C PHE A 32 -2.15 12.31 27.09
N GLY A 33 -1.44 11.19 27.00
CA GLY A 33 -2.00 9.86 27.21
C GLY A 33 -3.18 9.54 26.29
N GLU A 34 -4.31 9.13 26.87
CA GLU A 34 -5.50 8.71 26.13
C GLU A 34 -6.25 9.87 25.44
N TYR A 35 -6.08 11.12 25.89
CA TYR A 35 -6.73 12.27 25.26
C TYR A 35 -6.26 12.50 23.82
N LYS A 36 -5.03 12.06 23.49
CA LYS A 36 -4.52 12.00 22.12
C LYS A 36 -5.47 11.25 21.18
N LYS A 37 -6.23 10.28 21.69
CA LYS A 37 -7.11 9.45 20.87
C LYS A 37 -8.26 10.21 20.22
N GLY A 38 -8.75 11.31 20.80
CA GLY A 38 -9.81 12.10 20.14
C GLY A 38 -9.27 13.21 19.23
N TYR A 39 -7.95 13.33 19.09
CA TYR A 39 -7.29 14.24 18.15
C TYR A 39 -6.56 13.51 17.02
N ASP A 40 -6.28 12.21 17.17
CA ASP A 40 -5.55 11.44 16.14
C ASP A 40 -6.39 11.11 14.90
N ARG A 41 -7.68 11.45 14.89
CA ARG A 41 -8.63 11.35 13.77
C ARG A 41 -8.49 10.01 13.03
N LEU A 42 -8.43 8.91 13.79
CA LEU A 42 -8.32 7.56 13.24
C LEU A 42 -9.49 7.28 12.29
N THR A 43 -9.16 7.10 11.02
CA THR A 43 -10.13 6.91 9.94
C THR A 43 -9.81 5.60 9.25
N ASN A 44 -10.83 4.79 8.99
CA ASN A 44 -10.66 3.52 8.28
C ASN A 44 -11.85 3.14 7.40
N GLY A 45 -11.63 2.19 6.51
CA GLY A 45 -12.67 1.65 5.65
C GLY A 45 -12.15 0.74 4.55
N ILE A 46 -13.05 0.34 3.66
CA ILE A 46 -12.73 -0.53 2.52
C ILE A 46 -11.94 0.28 1.49
N SER A 47 -10.97 -0.34 0.85
CA SER A 47 -10.24 0.26 -0.26
C SER A 47 -10.21 -0.64 -1.48
N THR A 48 -10.09 -0.03 -2.66
CA THR A 48 -9.84 -0.71 -3.92
C THR A 48 -8.52 -0.21 -4.50
N SER A 49 -7.69 -1.12 -5.01
CA SER A 49 -6.44 -0.78 -5.68
C SER A 49 -6.48 -1.18 -7.15
N GLN A 50 -5.90 -0.34 -8.00
CA GLN A 50 -5.67 -0.59 -9.40
C GLN A 50 -4.20 -0.31 -9.71
N PHE A 51 -3.53 -1.25 -10.35
CA PHE A 51 -2.15 -1.09 -10.80
C PHE A 51 -2.08 -1.33 -12.30
N ILE A 52 -1.45 -0.41 -13.03
CA ILE A 52 -1.20 -0.54 -14.45
C ILE A 52 0.30 -0.46 -14.65
N GLY A 53 0.88 -1.51 -15.23
CA GLY A 53 2.31 -1.59 -15.41
C GLY A 53 2.74 -2.29 -16.67
N TYR A 54 4.03 -2.17 -16.95
CA TYR A 54 4.73 -2.87 -18.01
C TYR A 54 5.78 -3.77 -17.39
N MET A 55 5.79 -5.03 -17.80
CA MET A 55 6.80 -6.00 -17.41
C MET A 55 7.73 -6.25 -18.59
N PHE A 56 9.02 -6.07 -18.37
CA PHE A 56 10.06 -6.44 -19.29
C PHE A 56 10.72 -7.74 -18.82
N LEU A 57 10.62 -8.79 -19.64
CA LEU A 57 11.34 -10.04 -19.46
C LEU A 57 12.45 -10.12 -20.52
N SER A 58 13.67 -10.45 -20.13
CA SER A 58 14.79 -10.66 -21.06
C SER A 58 14.94 -12.13 -21.43
N ASN A 59 15.27 -12.43 -22.69
CA ASN A 59 15.55 -13.80 -23.14
C ASN A 59 16.76 -14.43 -22.43
N ASN A 60 17.71 -13.61 -21.97
CA ASN A 60 18.91 -14.09 -21.28
C ASN A 60 18.69 -14.31 -19.78
N ARG A 61 17.42 -14.28 -19.30
CA ARG A 61 16.97 -14.62 -17.94
C ARG A 61 17.61 -13.84 -16.77
N LEU A 62 18.49 -12.89 -17.05
CA LEU A 62 19.28 -12.13 -16.05
C LEU A 62 18.65 -10.78 -15.67
N LEU A 63 17.89 -10.16 -16.58
CA LEU A 63 17.36 -8.80 -16.41
C LEU A 63 15.85 -8.80 -16.66
N ASN A 64 15.07 -8.96 -15.60
CA ASN A 64 13.63 -8.83 -15.63
C ASN A 64 13.24 -7.68 -14.70
N PHE A 65 12.47 -6.72 -15.19
CA PHE A 65 12.02 -5.58 -14.41
C PHE A 65 10.57 -5.25 -14.74
N PHE A 66 9.87 -4.64 -13.80
CA PHE A 66 8.54 -4.08 -14.05
C PHE A 66 8.45 -2.67 -13.51
N GLY A 67 7.63 -1.86 -14.15
CA GLY A 67 7.36 -0.49 -13.75
C GLY A 67 5.91 -0.13 -14.05
N GLY A 68 5.30 0.68 -13.19
CA GLY A 68 3.92 1.12 -13.39
C GLY A 68 3.44 2.08 -12.32
N VAL A 69 2.15 2.40 -12.41
CA VAL A 69 1.46 3.31 -11.48
C VAL A 69 0.38 2.55 -10.75
N GLU A 70 0.29 2.75 -9.44
CA GLU A 70 -0.79 2.28 -8.58
C GLU A 70 -1.70 3.45 -8.19
N PHE A 71 -3.00 3.17 -8.23
CA PHE A 71 -4.07 4.01 -7.74
C PHE A 71 -4.81 3.22 -6.65
N VAL A 72 -5.06 3.84 -5.51
CA VAL A 72 -5.83 3.27 -4.41
C VAL A 72 -6.93 4.25 -4.04
N GLN A 73 -8.15 3.76 -3.96
CA GLN A 73 -9.35 4.50 -3.58
C GLN A 73 -9.85 3.91 -2.26
N GLY A 74 -9.77 4.68 -1.17
CA GLY A 74 -10.27 4.32 0.14
C GLY A 74 -11.60 4.98 0.42
N PHE A 75 -12.63 4.19 0.71
CA PHE A 75 -13.92 4.67 1.21
C PHE A 75 -13.87 4.60 2.73
N THR A 76 -13.45 5.69 3.36
CA THR A 76 -13.10 5.71 4.78
C THR A 76 -14.09 6.54 5.59
N GLN A 77 -14.17 6.24 6.88
CA GLN A 77 -14.98 6.98 7.84
C GLN A 77 -14.21 7.14 9.14
N ASN A 78 -14.38 8.28 9.81
CA ASN A 78 -13.81 8.48 11.13
C ASN A 78 -14.44 7.49 12.12
N ARG A 79 -13.61 6.84 12.92
CA ARG A 79 -14.06 5.85 13.93
C ARG A 79 -14.01 6.39 15.35
N ARG A 80 -13.66 7.66 15.52
CA ARG A 80 -13.45 8.26 16.83
C ARG A 80 -14.32 9.48 17.05
N PHE A 81 -14.55 9.75 18.33
CA PHE A 81 -15.16 10.98 18.77
C PHE A 81 -14.13 12.11 18.64
N ASN A 82 -14.53 13.17 17.96
CA ASN A 82 -13.70 14.33 17.71
C ASN A 82 -13.90 15.33 18.86
N TYR A 83 -12.89 15.50 19.72
CA TYR A 83 -12.99 16.39 20.89
C TYR A 83 -13.05 17.88 20.52
N ASP A 84 -12.56 18.25 19.34
CA ASP A 84 -12.64 19.62 18.79
C ASP A 84 -14.07 20.03 18.44
N ASN A 85 -14.82 19.12 17.80
CA ASN A 85 -16.20 19.40 17.38
C ASN A 85 -17.26 18.87 18.34
N MET A 86 -16.85 18.17 19.40
CA MET A 86 -17.73 17.44 20.33
C MET A 86 -18.74 16.53 19.60
N ASP A 87 -18.31 15.87 18.53
CA ASP A 87 -19.21 15.06 17.69
C ASP A 87 -18.53 13.81 17.12
N TYR A 88 -19.34 12.81 16.77
CA TYR A 88 -18.96 11.69 15.93
C TYR A 88 -19.07 12.08 14.47
N ASP A 89 -17.92 12.29 13.81
CA ASP A 89 -17.93 12.59 12.37
C ASP A 89 -18.34 11.35 11.57
N HIS A 90 -19.60 11.32 11.15
CA HIS A 90 -20.17 10.26 10.33
C HIS A 90 -19.92 10.44 8.83
N THR A 91 -19.22 11.50 8.42
CA THR A 91 -18.97 11.80 7.00
C THR A 91 -18.10 10.71 6.38
N GLN A 92 -18.57 10.14 5.27
CA GLN A 92 -17.76 9.26 4.43
C GLN A 92 -16.80 10.10 3.61
N ARG A 93 -15.54 9.67 3.56
CA ARG A 93 -14.46 10.34 2.82
C ARG A 93 -13.93 9.40 1.74
N LEU A 94 -13.52 10.01 0.63
CA LEU A 94 -12.90 9.34 -0.49
C LEU A 94 -11.41 9.70 -0.48
N ASP A 95 -10.59 8.77 -0.01
CA ASP A 95 -9.13 8.92 0.05
C ASP A 95 -8.51 8.37 -1.24
N LEU A 96 -7.75 9.20 -1.95
CA LEU A 96 -7.05 8.82 -3.17
C LEU A 96 -5.55 8.78 -2.92
N LEU A 97 -4.93 7.61 -3.12
CA LEU A 97 -3.49 7.44 -3.04
C LEU A 97 -2.97 7.01 -4.40
N THR A 98 -1.92 7.67 -4.88
CA THR A 98 -1.27 7.35 -6.14
C THR A 98 0.22 7.15 -5.91
N GLY A 99 0.79 6.10 -6.50
CA GLY A 99 2.20 5.77 -6.32
C GLY A 99 2.82 5.18 -7.56
N ILE A 100 4.13 5.34 -7.70
CA ILE A 100 4.91 4.68 -8.75
C ILE A 100 5.53 3.42 -8.14
N LYS A 101 5.41 2.29 -8.83
CA LYS A 101 6.10 1.04 -8.46
C LYS A 101 7.10 0.67 -9.52
N VAL A 102 8.33 0.39 -9.08
CA VAL A 102 9.39 -0.17 -9.91
C VAL A 102 10.00 -1.34 -9.15
N GLY A 103 10.24 -2.44 -9.82
CA GLY A 103 10.80 -3.63 -9.20
C GLY A 103 11.64 -4.47 -10.15
N TRP A 104 12.60 -5.18 -9.58
CA TRP A 104 13.42 -6.15 -10.29
C TRP A 104 12.94 -7.56 -9.96
N VAL A 105 12.81 -8.41 -10.97
CA VAL A 105 12.35 -9.80 -10.83
C VAL A 105 13.54 -10.73 -10.98
N PHE A 106 13.90 -11.41 -9.89
CA PHE A 106 14.99 -12.40 -9.88
C PHE A 106 14.42 -13.82 -9.92
N PRO A 107 14.49 -14.53 -11.05
CA PRO A 107 14.00 -15.91 -11.11
C PRO A 107 15.02 -16.86 -10.47
N LEU A 108 14.62 -17.53 -9.39
CA LEU A 108 15.42 -18.59 -8.74
C LEU A 108 15.13 -19.94 -9.40
N TYR A 109 16.02 -20.40 -10.28
CA TYR A 109 15.91 -21.73 -10.90
C TYR A 109 16.72 -22.78 -10.13
N LYS A 110 16.11 -23.94 -9.82
CA LYS A 110 16.87 -25.12 -9.39
C LYS A 110 17.69 -25.63 -10.57
N LYS A 111 18.98 -25.91 -10.36
CA LYS A 111 19.80 -26.65 -11.34
C LYS A 111 19.14 -28.00 -11.57
N VAL A 112 18.67 -28.24 -12.79
CA VAL A 112 18.25 -29.58 -13.22
C VAL A 112 19.54 -30.42 -13.29
N PRO A 113 19.67 -31.54 -12.57
CA PRO A 113 20.86 -32.37 -12.71
C PRO A 113 20.95 -32.85 -14.17
N LEU A 114 22.11 -32.64 -14.78
CA LEU A 114 22.44 -33.23 -16.07
C LEU A 114 22.21 -34.73 -15.94
N LYS A 115 21.24 -35.28 -16.68
CA LYS A 115 21.10 -36.73 -16.85
C LYS A 115 22.36 -37.18 -17.58
N TYR A 116 23.38 -37.60 -16.83
CA TYR A 116 24.50 -38.36 -17.39
C TYR A 116 23.93 -39.68 -17.91
N TYR A 117 23.86 -39.83 -19.22
CA TYR A 117 23.68 -41.14 -19.86
C TYR A 117 25.05 -41.81 -19.90
N TYR A 118 25.26 -42.81 -19.05
CA TYR A 118 26.31 -43.81 -19.26
C TYR A 118 25.66 -44.99 -19.99
N TYR A 119 26.23 -45.40 -21.13
CA TYR A 119 25.98 -46.68 -21.79
C TYR A 119 27.30 -47.44 -21.80
#